data_AF-A0A351YDF7-F1
#
_entry.id   AF-A0A351YDF7-F1
#
_cell.length_a   1.000
_cell.length_b   1.000
_cell.length_c   1.000
_cell.angle_alpha   90.00
_cell.angle_beta   90.00
_cell.angle_gamma   90.00
#
_symmetry.space_group_name_H-M   'P 1'
#
loop_
_entity.id
_entity.type
_entity.pdbx_description
1 polymer ?
#
loop_
_entity_poly.entity_id
_entity_poly.type
_entity_poly.pdbx_seq_one_letter_code
_entity_poly.pdbx_strand_id
1 'polypeptide(L)'
;TDFERWIYVLKNMEKLQRLPFKARNAVFQRLEQIVDIAAMSKEDRMKYDESIKVYRDKLAVTAYAEEKGRAEGLAEGMEKGQEERLKNARGMKAAGIATDLIAQITGLSPEAVEQLT
;
A
#
# COMPACT_ATOMS: atom_id res chain seq x y z
N THR A 1 -18.50 -3.66 -29.26
CA THR A 1 -19.29 -3.72 -28.00
C THR A 1 -19.20 -5.11 -27.39
N ASP A 2 -19.59 -5.31 -26.13
CA ASP A 2 -19.64 -6.66 -25.54
C ASP A 2 -20.56 -7.60 -26.33
N PHE A 3 -21.63 -7.05 -26.90
CA PHE A 3 -22.51 -7.74 -27.85
C PHE A 3 -21.76 -8.29 -29.08
N GLU A 4 -20.90 -7.50 -29.72
CA GLU A 4 -20.11 -7.97 -30.87
C GLU A 4 -19.08 -9.05 -30.49
N ARG A 5 -18.52 -8.97 -29.28
CA ARG A 5 -17.62 -10.00 -28.74
C ARG A 5 -18.36 -11.31 -28.50
N TRP A 6 -19.58 -11.25 -27.96
CA TRP A 6 -20.45 -12.42 -27.81
C TRP A 6 -20.82 -13.05 -29.14
N ILE A 7 -21.21 -12.24 -30.13
CA ILE A 7 -21.50 -12.72 -31.49
C ILE A 7 -20.25 -13.36 -32.13
N TYR A 8 -19.06 -12.80 -31.90
CA TYR A 8 -17.81 -13.37 -32.39
C TYR A 8 -17.51 -14.73 -31.75
N VAL A 9 -17.66 -14.86 -30.43
CA VAL A 9 -17.48 -16.13 -29.71
C VAL A 9 -18.44 -17.19 -30.25
N LEU A 10 -19.73 -16.86 -30.35
CA LEU A 10 -20.77 -17.76 -30.86
C LEU A 10 -20.50 -18.22 -32.31
N LYS A 11 -20.06 -17.30 -33.17
CA LYS A 11 -19.68 -17.61 -34.57
C LYS A 11 -18.45 -18.50 -34.70
N ASN A 12 -17.59 -18.55 -33.68
CA ASN A 12 -16.35 -19.35 -33.70
C ASN A 12 -16.41 -20.59 -32.78
N MET A 13 -17.60 -20.97 -32.32
CA MET A 13 -17.81 -22.12 -31.41
C MET A 13 -17.27 -23.44 -31.95
N GLU A 14 -17.37 -23.68 -33.26
CA GLU A 14 -16.82 -24.88 -33.89
C GLU A 14 -15.28 -24.96 -33.76
N LYS A 15 -14.60 -23.81 -33.81
CA LYS A 15 -13.15 -23.73 -33.62
C LYS A 15 -12.77 -23.97 -32.15
N LEU A 16 -13.63 -23.54 -31.22
CA LEU A 16 -13.44 -23.81 -29.78
C LEU A 16 -13.55 -25.31 -29.47
N GLN A 17 -14.36 -26.07 -30.21
CA GLN A 17 -14.45 -27.52 -30.05
C GLN A 17 -13.17 -28.26 -30.43
N ARG A 18 -12.38 -27.70 -31.36
CA ARG A 18 -11.10 -28.25 -31.84
C ARG A 18 -9.91 -27.97 -30.92
N LEU A 19 -10.09 -27.16 -29.87
CA LEU A 19 -9.03 -26.87 -28.91
C LEU A 19 -8.76 -28.07 -27.98
N PRO A 20 -7.51 -28.23 -27.52
CA PRO A 20 -7.19 -29.19 -26.45
C PRO A 20 -8.08 -28.95 -25.23
N PHE A 21 -8.49 -30.03 -24.57
CA PHE A 21 -9.47 -30.00 -23.48
C PHE A 21 -9.18 -28.93 -22.41
N LYS A 22 -7.92 -28.76 -22.01
CA LYS A 22 -7.51 -27.75 -21.01
C LYS A 22 -7.73 -26.31 -21.48
N ALA A 23 -7.42 -26.00 -22.73
CA ALA A 23 -7.62 -24.66 -23.30
C ALA A 23 -9.10 -24.36 -23.51
N ARG A 24 -9.86 -25.36 -23.97
CA ARG A 24 -11.31 -25.27 -24.13
C ARG A 24 -11.99 -25.00 -22.78
N ASN A 25 -11.63 -25.73 -21.73
CA ASN A 25 -12.20 -25.57 -20.40
C ASN A 25 -11.94 -24.18 -19.81
N ALA A 26 -10.73 -23.63 -19.98
CA ALA A 26 -10.39 -22.29 -19.51
C ALA A 26 -11.23 -21.18 -20.18
N VAL A 27 -11.56 -21.34 -21.47
CA VAL A 27 -12.43 -20.41 -22.20
C VAL A 27 -13.87 -20.51 -21.68
N PHE A 28 -14.40 -21.71 -21.44
CA PHE A 28 -15.76 -21.88 -20.92
C PHE A 28 -15.94 -21.35 -19.49
N GLN A 29 -14.96 -21.56 -18.61
CA GLN A 29 -14.99 -20.99 -17.25
C GLN A 29 -15.02 -19.46 -17.25
N ARG A 30 -14.29 -18.82 -18.16
CA ARG A 30 -14.34 -17.36 -18.32
C ARG A 30 -15.69 -16.88 -18.86
N LEU A 31 -16.30 -17.63 -19.78
CA LEU A 31 -17.61 -17.30 -20.32
C LEU A 31 -18.71 -17.45 -19.27
N GLU A 32 -18.69 -18.50 -18.44
CA GLU A 32 -19.61 -18.67 -17.30
C GLU A 32 -19.55 -17.46 -16.35
N GLN A 33 -18.35 -17.04 -15.95
CA GLN A 33 -18.18 -15.88 -15.07
C GLN A 33 -18.74 -14.58 -15.66
N ILE A 34 -18.62 -14.38 -16.98
CA ILE A 34 -19.14 -13.18 -17.65
C ILE A 34 -20.68 -13.27 -17.79
N VAL A 35 -21.22 -14.46 -18.06
CA VAL A 35 -22.67 -14.69 -18.10
C VAL A 35 -23.29 -14.46 -16.73
N ASP A 36 -22.66 -14.93 -15.64
CA ASP A 36 -23.15 -14.71 -14.28
C ASP A 36 -23.26 -13.22 -13.94
N ILE A 37 -22.28 -12.40 -14.34
CA ILE A 37 -22.29 -10.96 -14.11
C ILE A 37 -23.29 -10.23 -15.03
N ALA A 38 -23.44 -10.68 -16.29
CA ALA A 38 -24.37 -10.08 -17.25
C ALA A 38 -25.83 -10.49 -17.04
N ALA A 39 -26.07 -11.65 -16.43
CA ALA A 39 -27.39 -12.18 -16.08
C ALA A 39 -27.92 -11.64 -14.74
N MET A 40 -27.10 -10.90 -13.98
CA MET A 40 -27.54 -10.25 -12.76
C MET A 40 -28.73 -9.33 -13.04
N SER A 41 -29.72 -9.36 -12.16
CA SER A 41 -30.77 -8.34 -12.18
C SER A 41 -30.15 -6.96 -12.00
N LYS A 42 -30.82 -5.91 -12.48
CA LYS A 42 -30.35 -4.53 -12.28
C LYS A 42 -30.08 -4.24 -10.79
N GLU A 43 -30.90 -4.79 -9.91
CA GLU A 43 -30.77 -4.65 -8.46
C GLU A 43 -29.51 -5.37 -7.93
N ASP A 44 -29.25 -6.60 -8.36
CA ASP A 44 -28.07 -7.34 -7.90
C ASP A 44 -26.78 -6.72 -8.44
N ARG A 45 -26.80 -6.21 -9.68
CA ARG A 45 -25.66 -5.48 -10.25
C ARG A 45 -25.38 -4.20 -9.48
N MET A 46 -26.41 -3.47 -9.05
CA MET A 46 -26.24 -2.29 -8.19
C MET A 46 -25.63 -2.66 -6.84
N LYS A 47 -26.09 -3.74 -6.20
CA LYS A 47 -25.49 -4.25 -4.94
C LYS A 47 -24.03 -4.66 -5.12
N TYR A 48 -23.71 -5.29 -6.25
CA TYR A 48 -22.34 -5.65 -6.59
C TYR A 48 -21.46 -4.42 -6.78
N ASP A 49 -21.87 -3.45 -7.59
CA ASP A 49 -21.13 -2.21 -7.82
C ASP A 49 -20.93 -1.41 -6.52
N GLU A 50 -21.95 -1.36 -5.65
CA GLU A 50 -21.86 -0.78 -4.32
C GLU A 50 -20.84 -1.51 -3.45
N SER A 51 -20.84 -2.86 -3.45
CA SER A 51 -19.87 -3.65 -2.69
C SER A 51 -18.42 -3.39 -3.13
N ILE A 52 -18.20 -3.23 -4.45
CA ILE A 52 -16.90 -2.89 -5.02
C ILE A 52 -16.49 -1.47 -4.61
N LYS A 53 -17.42 -0.52 -4.60
CA LYS A 53 -17.17 0.84 -4.12
C LYS A 53 -16.76 0.83 -2.65
N VAL A 54 -17.53 0.17 -1.77
CA VAL A 54 -17.21 0.06 -0.34
C VAL A 54 -15.84 -0.57 -0.13
N TYR A 55 -15.53 -1.63 -0.87
CA TYR A 55 -14.22 -2.28 -0.79
C TYR A 55 -13.08 -1.33 -1.18
N ARG A 56 -13.23 -0.57 -2.27
CA ARG A 56 -12.22 0.40 -2.73
C ARG A 56 -12.06 1.56 -1.76
N ASP A 57 -13.16 2.10 -1.24
CA ASP A 57 -13.14 3.17 -0.25
C ASP A 57 -12.39 2.71 1.02
N LYS A 58 -12.70 1.50 1.50
CA LYS A 58 -11.98 0.91 2.64
C LYS A 58 -10.50 0.74 2.35
N LEU A 59 -10.13 0.22 1.19
CA LEU A 59 -8.74 0.02 0.81
C LEU A 59 -7.97 1.35 0.78
N ALA A 60 -8.57 2.40 0.21
CA ALA A 60 -7.97 3.73 0.15
C ALA A 60 -7.79 4.35 1.55
N VAL A 61 -8.83 4.25 2.40
CA VAL A 61 -8.77 4.75 3.79
C VAL A 61 -7.70 4.02 4.60
N THR A 62 -7.63 2.69 4.51
CA THR A 62 -6.62 1.91 5.22
C THR A 62 -5.21 2.23 4.73
N ALA A 63 -4.97 2.28 3.42
CA ALA A 63 -3.67 2.63 2.86
C ALA A 63 -3.22 4.03 3.30
N TYR A 64 -4.11 5.01 3.27
CA TYR A 64 -3.83 6.36 3.74
C TYR A 64 -3.51 6.39 5.24
N ALA A 65 -4.27 5.67 6.06
CA ALA A 65 -4.03 5.61 7.50
C ALA A 65 -2.68 4.97 7.85
N GLU A 66 -2.30 3.89 7.15
CA GLU A 66 -1.00 3.23 7.32
C GLU A 66 0.16 4.14 6.89
N GLU A 67 0.04 4.81 5.73
CA GLU A 67 1.06 5.74 5.26
C GLU A 67 1.24 6.92 6.20
N LYS A 68 0.12 7.53 6.62
CA LYS A 68 0.12 8.64 7.56
C LYS A 68 0.72 8.23 8.90
N GLY A 69 0.29 7.11 9.47
CA GLY A 69 0.82 6.61 10.75
C GLY A 69 2.31 6.31 10.70
N ARG A 70 2.81 5.77 9.59
CA ARG A 70 4.26 5.55 9.39
C ARG A 70 5.02 6.86 9.28
N ALA A 71 4.48 7.85 8.57
CA ALA A 71 5.11 9.16 8.42
C ALA A 71 5.17 9.92 9.75
N GLU A 72 4.05 9.95 10.49
CA GLU A 72 3.97 10.57 11.82
C GLU A 72 4.90 9.85 12.81
N GLY A 73 4.88 8.52 12.85
CA GLY A 73 5.76 7.75 13.73
C GLY A 73 7.25 7.94 13.44
N LEU A 74 7.63 8.08 12.16
CA LEU A 74 9.02 8.39 11.79
C LEU A 74 9.41 9.82 12.22
N ALA A 75 8.53 10.80 11.99
CA ALA A 75 8.78 12.18 12.38
C ALA A 75 8.93 12.32 13.90
N GLU A 76 7.99 11.77 14.67
CA GLU A 76 8.06 11.76 16.13
C GLU A 76 9.30 10.99 16.64
N GLY A 77 9.64 9.87 16.01
CA GLY A 77 10.82 9.08 16.38
C GLY A 77 12.13 9.85 16.18
N MET A 78 12.23 10.61 15.08
CA MET A 78 13.37 11.48 14.81
C MET A 78 13.46 12.65 15.80
N GLU A 79 12.33 13.29 16.12
CA GLU A 79 12.27 14.38 17.10
C GLU A 79 12.68 13.90 18.50
N LYS A 80 12.05 12.83 19.01
CA LYS A 80 12.40 12.22 20.30
C LYS A 80 13.85 11.76 20.34
N GLY A 81 14.34 11.16 19.25
CA GLY A 81 15.74 10.74 19.13
C GLY A 81 16.71 11.92 19.19
N GLN A 82 16.37 13.04 18.55
CA GLN A 82 17.16 14.27 18.59
C GLN A 82 17.18 14.89 19.99
N GLU A 83 16.03 14.93 20.68
CA GLU A 83 15.94 15.44 22.05
C GLU A 83 16.78 14.60 23.04
N GLU A 84 16.63 13.27 23.02
CA GLU A 84 17.42 12.39 23.88
C GLU A 84 18.92 12.45 23.55
N ARG A 85 19.29 12.61 22.27
CA ARG A 85 20.67 12.84 21.85
C ARG A 85 21.26 14.11 22.47
N LEU A 86 20.52 15.22 22.45
CA LEU A 86 20.94 16.49 23.06
C LEU A 86 21.02 16.39 24.59
N LYS A 87 20.05 15.73 25.22
CA LYS A 87 20.03 15.48 26.67
C LYS A 87 21.23 14.65 27.12
N ASN A 88 21.56 13.59 26.39
CA ASN A 88 22.74 12.77 26.65
C ASN A 88 24.03 13.58 26.48
N ALA A 89 24.14 14.37 25.41
CA ALA A 89 25.30 15.25 25.19
C ALA A 89 25.50 16.26 26.35
N ARG A 90 24.42 16.87 26.86
CA ARG A 90 24.47 17.74 28.04
C ARG A 90 24.96 16.98 29.28
N GLY A 91 24.43 15.78 29.51
CA GLY A 91 24.86 14.93 30.63
C GLY A 91 26.34 14.56 30.55
N MET A 92 26.84 14.20 29.36
CA MET A 92 28.24 13.90 29.12
C MET A 92 29.14 15.12 29.40
N LYS A 93 28.72 16.31 28.95
CA LYS A 93 29.45 17.55 29.19
C LYS A 93 29.51 17.91 30.68
N ALA A 94 28.39 17.79 31.39
CA ALA A 94 28.34 17.98 32.83
C ALA A 94 29.22 16.99 33.61
N ALA A 95 29.43 15.79 33.07
CA ALA A 95 30.35 14.79 33.61
C ALA A 95 31.84 15.08 33.28
N GLY A 96 32.15 16.17 32.58
CA GLY A 96 33.52 16.57 32.24
C GLY A 96 34.13 15.79 31.06
N ILE A 97 33.31 15.11 30.25
CA ILE A 97 33.79 14.42 29.05
C ILE A 97 34.24 15.46 28.01
N ALA A 98 35.35 15.20 27.33
CA ALA A 98 35.91 16.09 26.32
C ALA A 98 34.93 16.34 25.16
N THR A 99 34.79 17.59 24.74
CA THR A 99 33.90 18.03 23.64
C THR A 99 34.08 17.20 22.37
N ASP A 100 35.33 16.96 21.96
CA ASP A 100 35.63 16.19 20.75
C ASP A 100 35.07 14.77 20.81
N LEU A 101 35.15 14.14 21.98
CA LEU A 101 34.65 12.79 22.19
C LEU A 101 33.11 12.77 22.20
N ILE A 102 32.47 13.78 22.81
CA ILE A 102 31.01 13.93 22.78
C ILE A 102 30.52 14.13 21.35
N ALA A 103 31.18 15.01 20.58
CA ALA A 103 30.87 15.26 19.17
C ALA A 103 30.98 13.97 18.35
N GLN A 104 32.04 13.18 18.55
CA GLN A 104 32.23 11.90 17.87
C GLN A 104 31.14 10.88 18.22
N ILE A 105 30.79 10.73 19.50
CA ILE A 105 29.79 9.72 19.95
C ILE A 105 28.37 10.11 19.52
N THR A 106 28.03 11.39 19.65
CA THR A 106 26.67 11.88 19.42
C THR A 106 26.44 12.29 17.96
N GLY A 107 27.49 12.46 17.17
CA GLY A 107 27.41 12.99 15.81
C GLY A 107 26.93 14.45 15.76
N LEU A 108 27.12 15.20 16.86
CA LEU A 108 26.94 16.66 16.89
C LEU A 108 28.24 17.33 16.46
N SER A 109 28.16 18.56 15.95
CA SER A 109 29.39 19.33 15.70
C SER A 109 30.04 19.74 17.04
N PRO A 110 31.37 19.88 17.10
CA PRO A 110 32.04 20.37 18.30
C PRO A 110 31.45 21.70 18.81
N GLU A 111 31.16 22.63 17.90
CA GLU A 111 30.55 23.93 18.23
C GLU A 111 29.16 23.77 18.86
N ALA A 112 28.35 22.84 18.35
CA ALA A 112 27.04 22.54 18.92
C ALA A 112 27.15 22.02 20.35
N VAL A 113 28.15 21.16 20.63
CA VAL A 113 28.43 20.65 21.98
C VAL A 113 28.94 21.74 22.91
N GLU A 114 29.79 22.66 22.42
CA GLU A 114 30.27 23.80 23.20
C GLU A 114 29.13 24.75 23.63
N GLN A 115 28.11 24.90 22.78
CA GLN A 115 26.93 25.72 23.08
C GLN A 115 25.92 25.05 24.01
N LEU A 116 26.04 23.74 24.28
CA LEU A 116 25.20 23.07 25.27
C LEU A 116 25.51 23.60 26.67
N THR A 117 24.56 24.30 27.28
CA THR A 117 24.59 24.69 28.69
C THR A 117 24.38 23.50 29.61
#